data_AF-A0A356ANF5-F1
#
_entry.id   AF-A0A356ANF5-F1
#
_cell.length_a   1.000
_cell.length_b   1.000
_cell.length_c   1.000
_cell.angle_alpha   90.00
_cell.angle_beta   90.00
_cell.angle_gamma   90.00
#
_symmetry.space_group_name_H-M   'P 1'
#
loop_
_entity.id
_entity.type
_entity.pdbx_description
1 polymer ?
#
loop_
_entity_poly.entity_id
_entity_poly.type
_entity_poly.pdbx_seq_one_letter_code
_entity_poly.pdbx_strand_id
1 'polypeptide(L)'
;LQRSASLFLVKAFFSAIIAVYFIFSTHSYPFQPIQFTLINTFTIGIPSFILALEPNKERMKGKFIVNIVKKSLPGMLTMVLNIVLLMPICSFMRFSPEQISTIAVILTGFTGLINLLRVCLPFNLLRAALFYSMAGGFVASMVCFSEFFSLIPLTLPMLMV
;
A
#
# COMPACT_ATOMS: atom_id res chain seq x y z
N LEU A 1 -18.69 -5.00 3.34
CA LEU A 1 -17.96 -5.93 4.25
C LEU A 1 -16.80 -6.68 3.57
N GLN A 2 -17.01 -7.61 2.64
CA GLN A 2 -15.91 -8.41 2.04
C GLN A 2 -14.78 -7.56 1.43
N ARG A 3 -15.11 -6.42 0.79
CA ARG A 3 -14.15 -5.50 0.17
C ARG A 3 -13.24 -4.81 1.19
N SER A 4 -13.85 -4.18 2.19
CA SER A 4 -13.16 -3.56 3.32
C SER A 4 -12.29 -4.60 4.06
N ALA A 5 -12.84 -5.78 4.37
CA ALA A 5 -12.10 -6.87 5.00
C ALA A 5 -10.91 -7.36 4.16
N SER A 6 -11.03 -7.41 2.82
CA SER A 6 -9.90 -7.78 1.97
C SER A 6 -8.76 -6.76 2.00
N LEU A 7 -9.07 -5.46 2.05
CA LEU A 7 -8.04 -4.42 2.19
C LEU A 7 -7.30 -4.52 3.53
N PHE A 8 -8.03 -4.79 4.62
CA PHE A 8 -7.40 -5.05 5.93
C PHE A 8 -6.52 -6.30 5.93
N LEU A 9 -6.95 -7.40 5.30
CA LEU A 9 -6.14 -8.62 5.20
C LEU A 9 -4.89 -8.42 4.33
N VAL A 10 -4.97 -7.64 3.24
CA VAL A 10 -3.79 -7.29 2.43
C VAL A 10 -2.73 -6.64 3.33
N LYS A 11 -3.10 -5.64 4.13
CA LYS A 11 -2.15 -4.96 5.03
C LYS A 11 -1.55 -5.93 6.04
N ALA A 12 -2.39 -6.74 6.67
CA ALA A 12 -1.98 -7.59 7.79
C ALA A 12 -1.00 -8.66 7.32
N PHE A 13 -1.33 -9.35 6.22
CA PHE A 13 -0.43 -10.36 5.67
C PHE A 13 0.83 -9.74 5.05
N PHE A 14 0.72 -8.59 4.35
CA PHE A 14 1.90 -7.86 3.86
C PHE A 14 2.85 -7.54 5.02
N SER A 15 2.35 -6.92 6.09
CA SER A 15 3.17 -6.54 7.25
C SER A 15 3.76 -7.76 7.98
N ALA A 16 3.01 -8.87 8.05
CA ALA A 16 3.51 -10.08 8.70
C ALA A 16 4.62 -10.75 7.88
N ILE A 17 4.41 -10.95 6.58
CA ILE A 17 5.40 -11.60 5.70
C ILE A 17 6.67 -10.77 5.62
N ILE A 18 6.55 -9.45 5.45
CA ILE A 18 7.71 -8.59 5.35
C ILE A 18 8.49 -8.54 6.68
N ALA A 19 7.80 -8.50 7.82
CA ALA A 19 8.45 -8.53 9.12
C ALA A 19 9.25 -9.83 9.30
N VAL A 20 8.66 -10.98 8.96
CA VAL A 20 9.36 -12.27 8.99
C VAL A 20 10.57 -12.26 8.05
N TYR A 21 10.43 -11.75 6.83
CA TYR A 21 11.54 -11.63 5.88
C TYR A 21 12.70 -10.79 6.46
N PHE A 22 12.40 -9.65 7.07
CA PHE A 22 13.42 -8.75 7.63
C PHE A 22 14.05 -9.26 8.93
N ILE A 23 13.40 -10.15 9.68
CA ILE A 23 14.02 -10.84 10.82
C ILE A 23 15.20 -11.71 10.37
N PHE A 24 15.09 -12.33 9.19
CA PHE A 24 16.14 -13.21 8.64
C PHE A 24 17.05 -12.50 7.62
N SER A 25 16.68 -11.29 7.17
CA SER A 25 17.46 -10.51 6.22
C SER A 25 18.56 -9.71 6.92
N THR A 26 19.67 -9.49 6.23
CA THR A 26 20.74 -8.60 6.70
C THR A 26 20.42 -7.12 6.48
N HIS A 27 19.41 -6.82 5.67
CA HIS A 27 18.97 -5.46 5.40
C HIS A 27 18.07 -4.93 6.52
N SER A 28 18.11 -3.62 6.76
CA SER A 28 17.17 -2.95 7.67
C SER A 28 15.79 -2.81 7.04
N TYR A 29 14.74 -2.88 7.87
CA TYR A 29 13.37 -2.65 7.44
C TYR A 29 13.22 -1.25 6.83
N PRO A 30 12.73 -1.11 5.59
CA PRO A 30 12.84 0.13 4.84
C PRO A 30 11.79 1.18 5.21
N PHE A 31 10.79 0.86 6.04
CA PHE A 31 9.74 1.81 6.38
C PHE A 31 9.90 2.37 7.78
N GLN A 32 9.72 3.68 7.90
CA GLN A 32 9.47 4.30 9.19
C GLN A 32 7.97 4.17 9.57
N PRO A 33 7.63 4.14 10.87
CA PRO A 33 6.23 4.07 11.31
C PRO A 33 5.33 5.18 10.73
N ILE A 34 5.86 6.40 10.58
CA ILE A 34 5.13 7.54 10.04
C ILE A 34 4.81 7.36 8.54
N GLN A 35 5.75 6.80 7.78
CA GLN A 35 5.58 6.46 6.37
C GLN A 35 4.55 5.34 6.18
N PHE A 36 4.59 4.32 7.05
CA PHE A 36 3.60 3.26 7.02
C PHE A 36 2.21 3.78 7.37
N THR A 37 2.11 4.76 8.27
CA THR A 37 0.86 5.44 8.61
C THR A 37 0.29 6.20 7.41
N LEU A 38 1.13 6.93 6.67
CA LEU A 38 0.74 7.62 5.44
C LEU A 38 0.11 6.65 4.43
N ILE A 39 0.85 5.58 4.10
CA ILE A 39 0.40 4.57 3.12
C ILE A 39 -0.91 3.95 3.57
N ASN A 40 -0.98 3.50 4.82
CA ASN A 40 -2.18 2.83 5.34
C ASN A 40 -3.39 3.76 5.35
N THR A 41 -3.23 5.03 5.71
CA THR A 41 -4.34 5.99 5.78
C THR A 41 -5.03 6.14 4.43
N PHE A 42 -4.26 6.35 3.37
CA PHE A 42 -4.79 6.62 2.02
C PHE A 42 -5.15 5.36 1.22
N THR A 43 -4.50 4.22 1.48
CA THR A 43 -4.74 2.99 0.69
C THR A 43 -5.74 2.05 1.35
N ILE A 44 -5.86 2.07 2.69
CA ILE A 44 -6.68 1.10 3.44
C ILE A 44 -7.62 1.81 4.41
N GLY A 45 -7.12 2.68 5.29
CA GLY A 45 -7.85 3.29 6.40
C GLY A 45 -9.13 4.01 5.99
N ILE A 46 -8.99 5.18 5.36
CA ILE A 46 -10.14 5.98 4.91
C ILE A 46 -11.03 5.20 3.91
N PRO A 47 -10.47 4.52 2.89
CA PRO A 47 -11.29 3.74 1.96
C PRO A 47 -12.10 2.64 2.61
N SER A 48 -11.50 1.89 3.53
CA SER A 48 -12.18 0.76 4.18
C SER A 48 -13.35 1.19 5.03
N PHE A 49 -13.27 2.37 5.66
CA PHE A 49 -14.34 3.00 6.42
C PHE A 49 -15.49 3.44 5.51
N ILE A 50 -15.17 4.22 4.46
CA ILE A 50 -16.18 4.72 3.52
C ILE A 50 -16.87 3.56 2.78
N LEU A 51 -16.11 2.57 2.31
CA LEU A 51 -16.65 1.37 1.65
C LEU A 51 -17.39 0.43 2.61
N ALA A 52 -17.20 0.55 3.92
CA ALA A 52 -18.00 -0.16 4.90
C ALA A 52 -19.39 0.48 5.09
N LEU A 53 -19.49 1.80 4.93
CA LEU A 53 -20.75 2.55 4.96
C LEU A 53 -21.55 2.42 3.65
N GLU A 54 -20.89 2.09 2.53
CA GLU A 54 -21.58 1.86 1.25
C GLU A 54 -22.59 0.70 1.36
N PRO A 55 -23.87 0.89 0.99
CA PRO A 55 -24.90 -0.14 1.06
C PRO A 55 -24.51 -1.38 0.24
N ASN A 56 -24.18 -2.48 0.92
CA ASN A 56 -23.79 -3.71 0.26
C ASN A 56 -25.00 -4.61 0.00
N LYS A 57 -25.53 -4.58 -1.23
CA LYS A 57 -26.63 -5.45 -1.67
C LYS A 57 -26.18 -6.85 -2.11
N GLU A 58 -24.87 -7.14 -2.11
CA GLU A 58 -24.38 -8.49 -2.41
C GLU A 58 -24.69 -9.45 -1.26
N ARG A 59 -25.56 -10.43 -1.53
CA ARG A 59 -25.81 -11.56 -0.61
C ARG A 59 -24.48 -12.26 -0.32
N MET A 60 -24.19 -12.51 0.95
CA MET A 60 -23.03 -13.30 1.40
C MET A 60 -23.16 -14.74 0.86
N LYS A 61 -22.65 -15.01 -0.35
CA LYS A 61 -22.64 -16.36 -0.93
C LYS A 61 -21.41 -17.14 -0.40
N GLY A 62 -21.65 -18.14 0.45
CA GLY A 62 -20.68 -19.18 0.83
C GLY A 62 -19.57 -18.79 1.84
N LYS A 63 -18.40 -19.45 1.74
CA LYS A 63 -17.24 -19.36 2.66
C LYS A 63 -16.58 -17.96 2.61
N PHE A 64 -17.10 -17.02 3.41
CA PHE A 64 -16.64 -15.64 3.53
C PHE A 64 -15.11 -15.49 3.64
N ILE A 65 -14.48 -16.24 4.55
CA ILE A 65 -13.03 -16.16 4.80
C ILE A 65 -12.21 -16.54 3.56
N VAL A 66 -12.55 -17.64 2.89
CA VAL A 66 -11.83 -18.12 1.70
C VAL A 66 -11.86 -17.09 0.58
N ASN A 67 -13.00 -16.45 0.37
CA ASN A 67 -13.14 -15.42 -0.67
C ASN A 67 -12.33 -14.16 -0.37
N ILE A 68 -12.23 -13.77 0.90
CA ILE A 68 -11.45 -12.59 1.29
C ILE A 68 -9.96 -12.87 1.14
N VAL A 69 -9.48 -14.03 1.61
CA VAL A 69 -8.08 -14.45 1.46
C VAL A 69 -7.68 -14.54 -0.01
N LYS A 70 -8.53 -15.14 -0.85
CA LYS A 70 -8.27 -15.23 -2.30
C LYS A 70 -8.23 -13.86 -2.96
N LYS A 71 -9.07 -12.91 -2.53
CA LYS A 71 -9.06 -11.52 -3.03
C LYS A 71 -7.86 -10.71 -2.54
N SER A 72 -7.37 -10.95 -1.32
CA SER A 72 -6.21 -10.24 -0.77
C SER A 72 -4.88 -10.76 -1.29
N LEU A 73 -4.81 -12.03 -1.71
CA LEU A 73 -3.59 -12.67 -2.19
C LEU A 73 -2.80 -11.88 -3.25
N PRO A 74 -3.40 -11.47 -4.38
CA PRO A 74 -2.64 -10.82 -5.46
C PRO A 74 -2.07 -9.47 -5.01
N GLY A 75 -2.85 -8.65 -4.31
CA GLY A 75 -2.40 -7.33 -3.85
C GLY A 75 -1.24 -7.43 -2.86
N MET A 76 -1.37 -8.33 -1.87
CA MET A 76 -0.30 -8.59 -0.91
C MET A 76 0.97 -9.11 -1.60
N LEU A 77 0.85 -10.12 -2.47
CA LEU A 77 2.01 -10.71 -3.13
C LEU A 77 2.77 -9.69 -3.95
N THR A 78 2.08 -8.82 -4.69
CA THR A 78 2.72 -7.73 -5.43
C THR A 78 3.47 -6.79 -4.49
N MET A 79 2.89 -6.40 -3.35
CA MET A 79 3.56 -5.52 -2.38
C MET A 79 4.81 -6.19 -1.78
N VAL A 80 4.72 -7.46 -1.38
CA VAL A 80 5.86 -8.21 -0.83
C VAL A 80 6.97 -8.34 -1.86
N LEU A 81 6.63 -8.76 -3.08
CA LEU A 81 7.61 -8.92 -4.16
C LEU A 81 8.31 -7.60 -4.49
N ASN A 82 7.58 -6.49 -4.52
CA ASN A 82 8.17 -5.18 -4.75
C ASN A 82 9.26 -4.88 -3.73
N ILE A 83 9.01 -5.09 -2.43
CA ILE A 83 10.04 -4.77 -1.42
C ILE A 83 11.19 -5.77 -1.42
N VAL A 84 10.90 -7.06 -1.58
CA VAL A 84 11.95 -8.09 -1.64
C VAL A 84 12.88 -7.87 -2.83
N LEU A 85 12.36 -7.41 -3.98
CA LEU A 85 13.17 -7.05 -5.16
C LEU A 85 13.84 -5.69 -5.02
N LEU A 86 13.20 -4.72 -4.34
CA LEU A 86 13.76 -3.40 -4.12
C LEU A 86 15.08 -3.46 -3.34
N MET A 87 15.15 -4.26 -2.28
CA MET A 87 16.34 -4.31 -1.41
C MET A 87 17.65 -4.62 -2.16
N PRO A 88 17.77 -5.70 -2.96
CA PRO A 88 18.98 -5.99 -3.72
C PRO A 88 19.26 -4.95 -4.82
N ILE A 89 18.23 -4.41 -5.49
CA ILE A 89 18.41 -3.38 -6.53
C ILE A 89 18.99 -2.11 -5.91
N CYS A 90 18.42 -1.63 -4.81
CA CYS A 90 18.94 -0.45 -4.13
C CYS A 90 20.32 -0.65 -3.52
N SER A 91 20.61 -1.85 -3.02
CA SER A 91 21.95 -2.23 -2.55
C SER A 91 22.97 -2.16 -3.68
N PHE A 92 22.63 -2.66 -4.87
CA PHE A 92 23.48 -2.59 -6.06
C PHE A 92 23.75 -1.15 -6.51
N MET A 93 22.72 -0.30 -6.47
CA MET A 93 22.82 1.13 -6.83
C MET A 93 23.40 2.02 -5.71
N ARG A 94 23.73 1.44 -4.55
CA ARG A 94 24.31 2.12 -3.37
C ARG A 94 23.48 3.31 -2.86
N PHE A 95 22.16 3.17 -2.86
CA PHE A 95 21.28 4.21 -2.30
C PHE A 95 21.40 4.33 -0.78
N SER A 96 21.20 5.54 -0.26
CA SER A 96 21.15 5.76 1.20
C SER A 96 19.89 5.10 1.79
N PRO A 97 19.88 4.75 3.08
CA PRO A 97 18.70 4.17 3.74
C PRO A 97 17.43 5.02 3.56
N GLU A 98 17.56 6.34 3.60
CA GLU A 98 16.42 7.26 3.46
C GLU A 98 15.87 7.28 2.02
N GLN A 99 16.75 7.11 1.03
CA GLN A 99 16.38 6.97 -0.37
C GLN A 99 15.61 5.67 -0.60
N ILE A 100 16.08 4.56 -0.02
CA ILE A 100 15.41 3.26 -0.05
C ILE A 100 14.02 3.37 0.59
N SER A 101 13.93 4.01 1.76
CA SER A 101 12.65 4.27 2.42
C SER A 101 11.68 5.05 1.52
N THR A 102 12.16 6.12 0.89
CA THR A 102 11.33 6.94 0.00
C THR A 102 10.81 6.14 -1.20
N ILE A 103 11.67 5.36 -1.85
CA ILE A 103 11.27 4.49 -2.98
C ILE A 103 10.27 3.42 -2.50
N ALA A 104 10.53 2.80 -1.34
CA ALA A 104 9.64 1.80 -0.76
C ALA A 104 8.23 2.38 -0.48
N VAL A 105 8.15 3.61 0.03
CA VAL A 105 6.88 4.32 0.24
C VAL A 105 6.14 4.55 -1.07
N ILE A 106 6.84 4.99 -2.11
CA ILE A 106 6.25 5.25 -3.42
C ILE A 106 5.71 3.96 -4.04
N LEU A 107 6.52 2.90 -4.10
CA LEU A 107 6.12 1.62 -4.67
C LEU A 107 4.95 1.00 -3.91
N THR A 108 4.99 1.02 -2.58
CA THR A 108 3.94 0.43 -1.74
C THR A 108 2.66 1.27 -1.78
N GLY A 109 2.79 2.59 -1.76
CA GLY A 109 1.66 3.51 -1.93
C GLY A 109 1.00 3.36 -3.28
N PHE A 110 1.78 3.32 -4.36
CA PHE A 110 1.27 3.12 -5.73
C PHE A 110 0.55 1.77 -5.88
N THR A 111 1.15 0.68 -5.41
CA THR A 111 0.49 -0.63 -5.46
C THR A 111 -0.72 -0.72 -4.54
N GLY A 112 -0.72 -0.02 -3.41
CA GLY A 112 -1.89 0.14 -2.55
C GLY A 112 -3.02 0.90 -3.24
N LEU A 113 -2.71 1.95 -3.98
CA LEU A 113 -3.69 2.69 -4.79
C LEU A 113 -4.22 1.84 -5.95
N ILE A 114 -3.40 1.03 -6.61
CA ILE A 114 -3.89 0.07 -7.62
C ILE A 114 -4.83 -0.95 -7.00
N ASN A 115 -4.51 -1.47 -5.82
CA ASN A 115 -5.37 -2.41 -5.12
C ASN A 115 -6.70 -1.74 -4.72
N LEU A 116 -6.66 -0.49 -4.26
CA LEU A 116 -7.85 0.31 -4.02
C LEU A 116 -8.68 0.51 -5.30
N LEU A 117 -8.04 0.85 -6.42
CA LEU A 117 -8.68 0.98 -7.73
C LEU A 117 -9.45 -0.30 -8.10
N ARG A 118 -8.81 -1.48 -7.96
CA ARG A 118 -9.46 -2.77 -8.21
C ARG A 118 -10.69 -3.00 -7.33
N VAL A 119 -10.66 -2.54 -6.08
CA VAL A 119 -11.80 -2.65 -5.15
C VAL A 119 -12.91 -1.65 -5.49
N CYS A 120 -12.56 -0.48 -6.03
CA CYS A 120 -13.49 0.57 -6.45
C CYS A 120 -14.19 0.27 -7.79
N LEU A 121 -13.71 -0.69 -8.58
CA LEU A 121 -14.34 -1.09 -9.84
C LEU A 121 -15.58 -1.98 -9.62
N PRO A 122 -16.65 -1.81 -10.43
CA PRO A 122 -16.89 -0.70 -11.35
C PRO A 122 -17.17 0.61 -10.59
N PHE A 123 -16.68 1.73 -11.14
CA PHE A 123 -16.80 3.05 -10.51
C PHE A 123 -18.26 3.52 -10.43
N ASN A 124 -18.62 4.06 -9.27
CA ASN A 124 -19.77 4.96 -9.10
C ASN A 124 -19.25 6.32 -8.60
N LEU A 125 -20.11 7.33 -8.49
CA LEU A 125 -19.71 8.67 -8.04
C LEU A 125 -18.94 8.64 -6.71
N LEU A 126 -19.42 7.86 -5.74
CA LEU A 126 -18.78 7.72 -4.43
C LEU A 126 -17.38 7.10 -4.55
N ARG A 127 -17.25 6.00 -5.29
CA ARG A 127 -15.98 5.26 -5.46
C ARG A 127 -14.97 6.03 -6.30
N ALA A 128 -15.43 6.79 -7.29
CA ALA A 128 -14.58 7.67 -8.07
C ALA A 128 -14.06 8.82 -7.18
N ALA A 129 -14.95 9.51 -6.47
CA ALA A 129 -14.55 10.57 -5.53
C ALA A 129 -13.60 10.04 -4.45
N LEU A 130 -13.87 8.85 -3.91
CA LEU A 130 -12.98 8.18 -2.96
C LEU A 130 -11.61 7.91 -3.57
N PHE A 131 -11.53 7.26 -4.73
CA PHE A 131 -10.25 6.94 -5.35
C PHE A 131 -9.43 8.19 -5.66
N TYR A 132 -10.03 9.19 -6.31
CA TYR A 132 -9.32 10.41 -6.68
C TYR A 132 -8.91 11.25 -5.45
N SER A 133 -9.74 11.32 -4.41
CA SER A 133 -9.36 12.00 -3.16
C SER A 133 -8.21 11.30 -2.45
N MET A 134 -8.16 9.96 -2.48
CA MET A 134 -7.07 9.20 -1.86
C MET A 134 -5.78 9.29 -2.66
N ALA A 135 -5.86 9.18 -3.99
CA ALA A 135 -4.70 9.34 -4.87
C ALA A 135 -4.13 10.76 -4.79
N GLY A 136 -5.00 11.77 -4.88
CA GLY A 136 -4.63 13.18 -4.73
C GLY A 136 -4.07 13.49 -3.34
N GLY A 137 -4.72 13.00 -2.28
CA GLY A 137 -4.26 13.18 -0.91
C GLY A 137 -2.91 12.53 -0.64
N PHE A 138 -2.66 11.34 -1.17
CA PHE A 138 -1.36 10.68 -1.07
C PHE A 138 -0.25 11.49 -1.75
N VAL A 139 -0.48 11.94 -3.00
CA VAL A 139 0.48 12.76 -3.74
C VAL A 139 0.69 14.13 -3.06
N ALA A 140 -0.38 14.78 -2.63
CA ALA A 140 -0.29 16.06 -1.92
C ALA A 140 0.48 15.93 -0.60
N SER A 141 0.29 14.82 0.12
CA SER A 141 1.05 14.52 1.35
C SER A 141 2.53 14.36 1.07
N MET A 142 2.87 13.70 -0.03
CA MET A 142 4.26 13.52 -0.44
C MET A 142 4.95 14.83 -0.86
N VAL A 143 4.22 15.75 -1.51
CA VAL A 143 4.81 17.01 -2.02
C VAL A 143 4.83 18.09 -0.95
N CYS A 144 3.73 18.28 -0.21
CA CYS A 144 3.58 19.37 0.75
C CYS A 144 4.08 19.02 2.16
N PHE A 145 4.12 17.73 2.52
CA PHE A 145 4.46 17.25 3.86
C PHE A 145 5.61 16.22 3.84
N SER A 146 6.50 16.30 2.84
CA SER A 146 7.65 15.40 2.67
C SER A 146 8.50 15.29 3.94
N GLU A 147 8.84 16.42 4.56
CA GLU A 147 9.63 16.46 5.79
C GLU A 147 8.93 15.77 6.96
N PHE A 148 7.61 15.97 7.12
CA PHE A 148 6.82 15.35 8.18
C PHE A 148 6.77 13.81 8.04
N PHE A 149 6.75 13.32 6.79
CA PHE A 149 6.76 11.89 6.49
C PHE A 149 8.17 11.31 6.30
N SER A 150 9.24 12.06 6.62
CA SER A 150 10.63 11.66 6.42
C SER A 150 10.92 11.19 4.99
N LEU A 151 10.43 11.93 4.00
CA LEU A 151 10.64 11.66 2.57
C LEU A 151 11.71 12.58 2.01
N ILE A 152 12.66 12.03 1.27
CA ILE A 152 13.70 12.79 0.58
C ILE A 152 13.21 13.20 -0.83
N PRO A 153 13.62 14.37 -1.36
CA PRO A 153 13.33 14.75 -2.74
C PRO A 153 13.76 13.66 -3.74
N LEU A 154 12.88 13.40 -4.71
CA LEU A 154 13.15 12.41 -5.76
C LEU A 154 14.32 12.87 -6.62
N THR A 155 15.32 11.98 -6.75
CA THR A 155 16.45 12.17 -7.65
C THR A 155 16.27 11.28 -8.89
N LEU A 156 16.83 11.70 -10.03
CA LEU A 156 16.79 10.93 -11.28
C LEU A 156 17.15 9.43 -11.15
N PRO A 157 18.19 9.02 -10.41
CA PRO A 157 18.51 7.60 -10.27
C PRO A 157 17.44 6.81 -9.50
N MET A 158 16.68 7.43 -8.60
CA MET A 158 15.57 6.76 -7.90
C MET A 158 14.39 6.45 -8.83
N LEU A 159 14.20 7.24 -9.89
CA LEU A 159 13.12 7.04 -10.85
C LEU A 159 13.40 5.87 -11.82
N MET A 160 14.64 5.38 -11.89
CA MET A 160 15.01 4.27 -12.76
C MET A 160 14.81 2.89 -12.11
N VAL A 161 14.36 2.85 -10.85
CA VAL A 161 14.03 1.63 -10.08
C VAL A 161 12.52 1.39 -10.11
#